data_AF-A0A2I0I2N2-F1
#
_entry.id   AF-A0A2I0I2N2-F1
#
_cell.length_a   1.000
_cell.length_b   1.000
_cell.length_c   1.000
_cell.angle_alpha   90.00
_cell.angle_beta   90.00
_cell.angle_gamma   90.00
#
_symmetry.space_group_name_H-M   'P 1'
#
loop_
_entity.id
_entity.type
_entity.pdbx_description
1 polymer ?
#
loop_
_entity_poly.entity_id
_entity_poly.type
_entity_poly.pdbx_seq_one_letter_code
_entity_poly.pdbx_strand_id
1 'polypeptide(L)'
;MAKRIANCTRIDLLERWRAIEDEEEAAAVEDEGGGGNDARGDSSTPLRLHQLKEQWFVDTFNFLIRLPKENHIWCDSWELMSPLLETFYNYYKDEREDSPLRLLWRRISEEMRTCIRCVSQHHQTQEMYSMEYESSSVGPLLDVVRSLDKDRVTRCLKDINGRMAKKEYLPVNGSAEVVSVMYEVLMHPILLDDQSLFTEFETFIEAVDNIHELALDGNQQFPGVYALFFFKRRVRAVAHRLAGAVGNLRLGCMDPPAIEEGILECYPIFLDIVLNQISSDSPVFSNAVSCLKTLFEKL
;
A
#
# COMPACT_ATOMS: atom_id res chain seq x y z
N MET A 1 -2.35 38.68 -10.51
CA MET A 1 -1.12 38.66 -11.33
C MET A 1 -0.75 37.21 -11.56
N ALA A 2 -1.01 36.66 -12.74
CA ALA A 2 -0.64 35.29 -13.06
C ALA A 2 0.88 35.22 -13.23
N LYS A 3 1.59 34.69 -12.23
CA LYS A 3 3.00 34.29 -12.41
C LYS A 3 3.04 33.34 -13.61
N ARG A 4 3.88 33.65 -14.61
CA ARG A 4 4.27 32.70 -15.65
C ARG A 4 4.61 31.39 -14.95
N ILE A 5 3.83 30.34 -15.22
CA ILE A 5 4.23 28.99 -14.82
C ILE A 5 5.48 28.73 -15.63
N ALA A 6 6.65 28.83 -15.00
CA ALA A 6 7.88 28.39 -15.60
C ALA A 6 7.64 26.91 -15.97
N ASN A 7 7.91 26.52 -17.21
CA ASN A 7 7.93 25.12 -17.58
C ASN A 7 9.14 24.49 -16.87
N CYS A 8 8.98 24.15 -15.60
CA CYS A 8 9.98 23.44 -14.82
C CYS A 8 10.11 22.03 -15.39
N THR A 9 11.34 21.61 -15.64
CA THR A 9 11.64 20.23 -16.01
C THR A 9 11.72 19.36 -14.75
N ARG A 10 11.65 18.03 -14.93
CA ARG A 10 11.88 17.07 -13.84
C ARG A 10 13.22 17.31 -13.13
N ILE A 11 14.27 17.64 -13.90
CA ILE A 11 15.61 17.88 -13.37
C ILE A 11 15.61 19.13 -12.49
N ASP A 12 15.01 20.23 -12.95
CA ASP A 12 14.94 21.47 -12.18
C ASP A 12 14.23 21.28 -10.83
N LEU A 13 13.15 20.48 -10.82
CA LEU A 13 12.41 20.19 -9.59
C LEU A 13 13.23 19.32 -8.63
N LEU A 14 13.95 18.31 -9.11
CA LEU A 14 14.81 17.47 -8.27
C LEU A 14 15.99 18.25 -7.69
N GLU A 15 16.62 19.13 -8.48
CA GLU A 15 17.68 20.00 -7.99
C GLU A 15 17.20 20.96 -6.91
N ARG A 16 16.00 21.53 -7.09
CA ARG A 16 15.38 22.38 -6.08
C ARG A 16 15.03 21.62 -4.80
N TRP A 17 14.56 20.38 -4.90
CA TRP A 17 14.26 19.56 -3.73
C TRP A 17 15.52 19.27 -2.92
N ARG A 18 16.59 18.80 -3.59
CA ARG A 18 17.89 18.55 -2.94
C ARG A 18 18.44 19.78 -2.24
N ALA A 19 18.36 20.95 -2.89
CA ALA A 19 18.81 22.19 -2.27
C ALA A 19 18.01 22.58 -1.02
N ILE A 20 16.73 22.22 -0.95
CA ILE A 20 15.89 22.41 0.25
C ILE A 20 16.34 21.44 1.35
N GLU A 21 16.53 20.17 1.02
CA GLU A 21 17.01 19.15 1.98
C GLU A 21 18.38 19.52 2.56
N ASP A 22 19.33 19.94 1.72
CA ASP A 22 20.66 20.40 2.14
C ASP A 22 20.59 21.61 3.09
N GLU A 23 19.67 22.56 2.84
CA GLU A 23 19.46 23.75 3.68
C GLU A 23 18.76 23.38 5.01
N GLU A 24 17.87 22.38 5.02
CA GLU A 24 17.24 21.84 6.24
C GLU A 24 18.24 21.08 7.12
N GLU A 25 19.09 20.23 6.53
CA GLU A 25 20.12 19.49 7.26
C GLU A 25 21.16 20.45 7.86
N ALA A 26 21.59 21.46 7.10
CA ALA A 26 22.50 22.48 7.61
C ALA A 26 21.92 23.26 8.80
N ALA A 27 20.64 23.62 8.75
CA ALA A 27 19.95 24.32 9.83
C ALA A 27 19.80 23.46 11.10
N ALA A 28 19.57 22.14 10.95
CA ALA A 28 19.47 21.21 12.08
C ALA A 28 20.81 21.07 12.83
N VAL A 29 21.93 21.02 12.11
CA VAL A 29 23.29 20.93 12.70
C VAL A 29 23.66 22.20 13.48
N GLU A 30 23.22 23.38 13.02
CA GLU A 30 23.45 24.65 13.72
C GLU A 30 22.70 24.74 15.05
N ASP A 31 21.54 24.09 15.18
CA ASP A 31 20.70 24.11 16.39
C ASP A 31 21.20 23.12 17.47
N GLU A 32 21.79 21.98 17.07
CA GLU A 32 22.37 20.99 18.01
C GLU A 32 23.76 21.39 18.57
N GLY A 33 24.49 22.27 17.89
CA GLY A 33 25.86 22.68 18.21
C GLY A 33 26.03 23.78 19.28
N GLY A 34 25.12 23.89 20.24
CA GLY A 34 24.98 25.05 21.13
C GLY A 34 26.28 25.58 21.79
N GLY A 35 26.58 26.87 21.57
CA GLY A 35 27.55 27.60 22.41
C GLY A 35 28.14 28.88 21.83
N GLY A 36 27.39 29.98 21.81
CA GLY A 36 27.96 31.29 21.48
C GLY A 36 26.93 32.41 21.43
N ASN A 37 26.79 33.13 22.54
CA ASN A 37 25.80 34.17 22.81
C ASN A 37 26.05 35.47 22.01
N ASP A 38 26.13 35.43 20.66
CA ASP A 38 26.25 36.63 19.80
C ASP A 38 26.04 36.38 18.28
N ALA A 39 25.06 35.55 17.90
CA ALA A 39 24.54 35.57 16.53
C ALA A 39 23.02 35.60 16.59
N ARG A 40 22.44 36.72 16.14
CA ARG A 40 21.02 36.77 15.78
C ARG A 40 20.80 35.71 14.72
N GLY A 41 20.31 34.52 15.10
CA GLY A 41 19.78 33.54 14.16
C GLY A 41 18.79 34.27 13.26
N ASP A 42 19.03 34.21 11.96
CA ASP A 42 18.20 34.91 10.99
C ASP A 42 16.80 34.28 11.04
N SER A 43 15.87 34.95 11.74
CA SER A 43 14.49 34.50 11.90
C SER A 43 13.73 34.36 10.58
N SER A 44 14.38 34.71 9.46
CA SER A 44 13.87 34.54 8.11
C SER A 44 14.15 33.16 7.48
N THR A 45 15.10 32.36 8.00
CA THR A 45 15.49 31.07 7.39
C THR A 45 14.35 30.04 7.41
N PRO A 46 13.65 29.77 8.54
CA PRO A 46 12.53 28.81 8.55
C PRO A 46 11.36 29.27 7.67
N LEU A 47 11.08 30.57 7.64
CA LEU A 47 10.03 31.16 6.80
C LEU A 47 10.37 31.01 5.31
N ARG A 48 11.63 31.20 4.95
CA ARG A 48 12.12 31.02 3.58
C ARG A 48 12.04 29.56 3.15
N LEU A 49 12.50 28.62 3.98
CA LEU A 49 12.41 27.18 3.71
C LEU A 49 10.97 26.74 3.47
N HIS A 50 10.05 27.20 4.32
CA HIS A 50 8.62 26.95 4.14
C HIS A 50 8.10 27.46 2.79
N GLN A 51 8.46 28.68 2.39
CA GLN A 51 8.06 29.25 1.10
C GLN A 51 8.66 28.48 -0.10
N LEU A 52 9.91 28.01 0.03
CA LEU A 52 10.56 27.20 -1.00
C LEU A 52 9.86 25.85 -1.15
N LYS A 53 9.53 25.18 -0.04
CA LYS A 53 8.75 23.93 -0.02
C LYS A 53 7.37 24.13 -0.63
N GLU A 54 6.62 25.14 -0.21
CA GLU A 54 5.29 25.44 -0.77
C GLU A 54 5.34 25.65 -2.28
N GLN A 55 6.29 26.46 -2.76
CA GLN A 55 6.45 26.72 -4.19
C GLN A 55 6.87 25.45 -4.93
N TRP A 56 7.73 24.63 -4.34
CA TRP A 56 8.14 23.35 -4.90
C TRP A 56 6.94 22.39 -5.03
N PHE A 57 6.11 22.22 -3.99
CA PHE A 57 4.93 21.36 -4.04
C PHE A 57 3.95 21.80 -5.13
N VAL A 58 3.70 23.11 -5.28
CA VAL A 58 2.82 23.64 -6.31
C VAL A 58 3.38 23.36 -7.71
N ASP A 59 4.67 23.59 -7.94
CA ASP A 59 5.29 23.38 -9.25
C ASP A 59 5.35 21.89 -9.60
N THR A 60 5.71 21.03 -8.63
CA THR A 60 5.76 19.57 -8.79
C THR A 60 4.37 18.99 -9.06
N PHE A 61 3.33 19.40 -8.33
CA PHE A 61 1.96 18.98 -8.63
C PHE A 61 1.57 19.34 -10.07
N ASN A 62 1.83 20.59 -10.49
CA ASN A 62 1.52 21.05 -11.84
C ASN A 62 2.30 20.29 -12.93
N PHE A 63 3.55 19.92 -12.64
CA PHE A 63 4.36 19.10 -13.53
C PHE A 63 3.76 17.69 -13.66
N LEU A 64 3.53 17.00 -12.54
CA LEU A 64 3.06 15.61 -12.51
C LEU A 64 1.67 15.45 -13.14
N ILE A 65 0.73 16.36 -12.85
CA ILE A 65 -0.64 16.24 -13.39
C ILE A 65 -0.71 16.46 -14.91
N ARG A 66 0.28 17.16 -15.48
CA ARG A 66 0.39 17.44 -16.92
C ARG A 66 1.19 16.38 -17.69
N LEU A 67 1.76 15.39 -17.01
CA LEU A 67 2.44 14.30 -17.69
C LEU A 67 1.48 13.58 -18.65
N PRO A 68 1.96 13.19 -19.85
CA PRO A 68 1.20 12.32 -20.76
C PRO A 68 0.66 11.09 -20.05
N LYS A 69 -0.46 10.52 -20.53
CA LYS A 69 -1.11 9.37 -19.87
C LYS A 69 -0.23 8.11 -19.92
N GLU A 70 0.65 8.05 -20.90
CA GLU A 70 1.63 6.98 -21.12
C GLU A 70 2.81 7.06 -20.13
N ASN A 71 3.06 8.23 -19.57
CA ASN A 71 4.12 8.44 -18.59
C ASN A 71 3.52 8.35 -17.19
N HIS A 72 3.76 7.23 -16.51
CA HIS A 72 3.19 7.01 -15.19
C HIS A 72 4.02 7.76 -14.14
N ILE A 73 3.34 8.45 -13.24
CA ILE A 73 3.96 9.27 -12.19
C ILE A 73 4.90 8.42 -11.34
N TRP A 74 4.45 7.25 -10.89
CA TRP A 74 5.25 6.33 -10.08
C TRP A 74 6.33 5.58 -10.88
N CYS A 75 6.23 5.44 -12.21
CA CYS A 75 7.29 4.78 -12.98
C CYS A 75 8.42 5.75 -13.35
N ASP A 76 8.06 6.97 -13.73
CA ASP A 76 8.96 7.90 -14.41
C ASP A 76 9.37 9.09 -13.53
N SER A 77 8.63 9.37 -12.46
CA SER A 77 8.83 10.54 -11.59
C SER A 77 8.56 10.22 -10.12
N TRP A 78 8.89 9.00 -9.69
CA TRP A 78 8.70 8.57 -8.30
C TRP A 78 9.52 9.42 -7.33
N GLU A 79 10.70 9.90 -7.74
CA GLU A 79 11.56 10.78 -6.92
C GLU A 79 10.90 12.14 -6.65
N LEU A 80 9.96 12.56 -7.49
CA LEU A 80 9.15 13.76 -7.25
C LEU A 80 7.86 13.43 -6.50
N MET A 81 7.25 12.28 -6.80
CA MET A 81 6.02 11.85 -6.15
C MET A 81 6.23 11.48 -4.68
N SER A 82 7.38 10.89 -4.35
CA SER A 82 7.74 10.46 -3.00
C SER A 82 7.64 11.59 -1.97
N PRO A 83 8.42 12.69 -2.08
CA PRO A 83 8.27 13.83 -1.17
C PRO A 83 6.91 14.54 -1.29
N LEU A 84 6.28 14.54 -2.48
CA LEU A 84 4.93 15.08 -2.64
C LEU A 84 3.88 14.31 -1.82
N LEU A 85 4.15 13.04 -1.46
CA LEU A 85 3.26 12.23 -0.62
C LEU A 85 3.01 12.88 0.75
N GLU A 86 3.94 13.67 1.28
CA GLU A 86 3.76 14.42 2.54
C GLU A 86 2.49 15.27 2.55
N THR A 87 2.12 15.81 1.37
CA THR A 87 0.93 16.66 1.24
C THR A 87 -0.37 15.88 1.49
N PHE A 88 -0.37 14.55 1.36
CA PHE A 88 -1.52 13.69 1.62
C PHE A 88 -1.91 13.65 3.10
N TYR A 89 -1.04 14.07 4.03
CA TYR A 89 -1.43 14.27 5.43
C TYR A 89 -2.68 15.16 5.56
N ASN A 90 -2.85 16.11 4.61
CA ASN A 90 -3.98 17.02 4.57
C ASN A 90 -5.09 16.60 3.59
N TYR A 91 -5.08 15.37 3.06
CA TYR A 91 -6.00 14.93 2.00
C TYR A 91 -7.47 15.16 2.35
N TYR A 92 -7.87 14.81 3.58
CA TYR A 92 -9.26 14.95 4.03
C TYR A 92 -9.62 16.37 4.50
N LYS A 93 -8.66 17.31 4.54
CA LYS A 93 -8.96 18.70 4.90
C LYS A 93 -9.67 19.48 3.78
N ASP A 94 -9.52 19.05 2.53
CA ASP A 94 -10.21 19.62 1.37
C ASP A 94 -11.19 18.60 0.76
N GLU A 95 -12.47 18.83 1.00
CA GLU A 95 -13.55 17.95 0.52
C GLU A 95 -13.92 18.16 -0.95
N ARG A 96 -13.38 19.20 -1.61
CA ARG A 96 -13.72 19.50 -3.00
C ARG A 96 -13.17 18.44 -3.95
N GLU A 97 -14.00 17.90 -4.83
CA GLU A 97 -13.64 16.87 -5.82
C GLU A 97 -12.59 17.32 -6.86
N ASP A 98 -12.46 18.63 -7.08
CA ASP A 98 -11.46 19.25 -7.94
C ASP A 98 -10.21 19.73 -7.16
N SER A 99 -10.07 19.35 -5.89
CA SER A 99 -8.87 19.67 -5.12
C SER A 99 -7.63 19.01 -5.75
N PRO A 100 -6.46 19.67 -5.67
CA PRO A 100 -5.23 19.13 -6.24
C PRO A 100 -4.93 17.69 -5.80
N LEU A 101 -5.06 17.39 -4.51
CA LEU A 101 -4.78 16.06 -3.98
C LEU A 101 -5.73 14.99 -4.51
N ARG A 102 -7.03 15.30 -4.70
CA ARG A 102 -7.98 14.36 -5.29
C ARG A 102 -7.72 14.13 -6.78
N LEU A 103 -7.34 15.18 -7.52
CA LEU A 103 -6.95 15.06 -8.92
C LEU A 103 -5.70 14.19 -9.07
N LEU A 104 -4.68 14.43 -8.23
CA LEU A 104 -3.46 13.62 -8.21
C LEU A 104 -3.77 12.17 -7.82
N TRP A 105 -4.50 11.96 -6.72
CA TRP A 105 -4.85 10.63 -6.25
C TRP A 105 -5.61 9.83 -7.31
N ARG A 106 -6.58 10.45 -7.98
CA ARG A 106 -7.30 9.84 -9.11
C ARG A 106 -6.35 9.44 -10.23
N ARG A 107 -5.43 10.33 -10.60
CA ARG A 107 -4.44 10.08 -11.65
C ARG A 107 -3.56 8.88 -11.31
N ILE A 108 -2.94 8.85 -10.12
CA ILE A 108 -2.07 7.72 -9.73
C ILE A 108 -2.86 6.44 -9.46
N SER A 109 -4.12 6.55 -9.04
CA SER A 109 -5.02 5.40 -8.89
C SER A 109 -5.32 4.72 -10.23
N GLU A 110 -5.55 5.51 -11.28
CA GLU A 110 -5.76 5.00 -12.64
C GLU A 110 -4.51 4.27 -13.16
N GLU A 111 -3.32 4.81 -12.88
CA GLU A 111 -2.05 4.19 -13.30
C GLU A 111 -1.77 2.87 -12.55
N MET A 112 -1.89 2.88 -11.22
CA MET A 112 -1.72 1.69 -10.37
C MET A 112 -2.73 0.58 -10.70
N ARG A 113 -3.91 0.94 -11.21
CA ARG A 113 -4.93 -0.04 -11.61
C ARG A 113 -4.44 -1.01 -12.69
N THR A 114 -3.52 -0.59 -13.56
CA THR A 114 -3.02 -1.42 -14.68
C THR A 114 -1.51 -1.65 -14.65
N CYS A 115 -0.78 -1.04 -13.72
CA CYS A 115 0.68 -1.06 -13.70
C CYS A 115 1.22 -1.55 -12.36
N ILE A 116 1.70 -2.80 -12.33
CA ILE A 116 2.36 -3.39 -11.16
C ILE A 116 3.53 -2.54 -10.67
N ARG A 117 4.35 -2.00 -11.58
CA ARG A 117 5.49 -1.15 -11.19
C ARG A 117 5.05 0.10 -10.43
N CYS A 118 3.90 0.68 -10.78
CA CYS A 118 3.35 1.81 -10.00
C CYS A 118 2.95 1.37 -8.60
N VAL A 119 2.28 0.22 -8.48
CA VAL A 119 1.91 -0.37 -7.18
C VAL A 119 3.15 -0.61 -6.33
N SER A 120 4.18 -1.28 -6.89
CA SER A 120 5.43 -1.57 -6.17
C SER A 120 6.11 -0.29 -5.69
N GLN A 121 6.28 0.72 -6.54
CA GLN A 121 6.93 1.98 -6.14
C GLN A 121 6.12 2.74 -5.08
N HIS A 122 4.80 2.74 -5.18
CA HIS A 122 3.90 3.37 -4.21
C HIS A 122 4.03 2.74 -2.82
N HIS A 123 3.93 1.41 -2.73
CA HIS A 123 4.07 0.72 -1.45
C HIS A 123 5.51 0.72 -0.91
N GLN A 124 6.52 0.64 -1.79
CA GLN A 124 7.92 0.79 -1.39
C GLN A 124 8.18 2.18 -0.80
N THR A 125 7.57 3.22 -1.36
CA THR A 125 7.64 4.57 -0.79
C THR A 125 7.04 4.60 0.61
N GLN A 126 5.86 4.02 0.83
CA GLN A 126 5.28 3.93 2.17
C GLN A 126 6.18 3.17 3.16
N GLU A 127 6.84 2.09 2.72
CA GLU A 127 7.79 1.32 3.52
C GLU A 127 9.03 2.15 3.88
N MET A 128 9.61 2.89 2.93
CA MET A 128 10.73 3.81 3.19
C MET A 128 10.35 4.84 4.25
N TYR A 129 9.18 5.48 4.12
CA TYR A 129 8.68 6.41 5.14
C TYR A 129 8.55 5.75 6.53
N SER A 130 8.11 4.50 6.59
CA SER A 130 7.99 3.76 7.86
C SER A 130 9.34 3.36 8.46
N MET A 131 10.38 3.23 7.65
CA MET A 131 11.73 2.84 8.09
C MET A 131 12.60 4.04 8.45
N GLU A 132 12.43 5.16 7.73
CA GLU A 132 13.28 6.36 7.86
C GLU A 132 12.80 7.32 8.96
N TYR A 133 11.49 7.34 9.26
CA TYR A 133 10.90 8.29 10.20
C TYR A 133 10.29 7.60 11.42
N GLU A 134 10.22 8.33 12.54
CA GLU A 134 9.52 7.86 13.73
C GLU A 134 8.02 7.67 13.48
N SER A 135 7.48 6.55 13.95
CA SER A 135 6.06 6.19 13.82
C SER A 135 5.10 7.26 14.35
N SER A 136 5.48 7.98 15.41
CA SER A 136 4.71 9.11 15.98
C SER A 136 4.55 10.28 15.00
N SER A 137 5.54 10.49 14.12
CA SER A 137 5.56 11.56 13.13
C SER A 137 4.87 11.14 11.83
N VAL A 138 5.26 9.99 11.29
CA VAL A 138 4.85 9.53 9.96
C VAL A 138 3.56 8.69 9.96
N GLY A 139 3.22 8.08 11.10
CA GLY A 139 2.05 7.21 11.26
C GLY A 139 0.75 7.83 10.76
N PRO A 140 0.38 9.07 11.16
CA PRO A 140 -0.82 9.72 10.68
C PRO A 140 -0.87 9.93 9.15
N LEU A 141 0.26 10.18 8.49
CA LEU A 141 0.33 10.26 7.04
C LEU A 141 0.07 8.89 6.41
N LEU A 142 0.75 7.85 6.91
CA LEU A 142 0.59 6.48 6.41
C LEU A 142 -0.82 5.96 6.63
N ASP A 143 -1.48 6.31 7.72
CA ASP A 143 -2.88 5.94 7.98
C ASP A 143 -3.82 6.55 6.93
N VAL A 144 -3.60 7.81 6.54
CA VAL A 144 -4.35 8.44 5.44
C VAL A 144 -4.11 7.70 4.13
N VAL A 145 -2.84 7.46 3.75
CA VAL A 145 -2.51 6.79 2.48
C VAL A 145 -3.07 5.36 2.45
N ARG A 146 -2.95 4.59 3.53
CA ARG A 146 -3.51 3.24 3.66
C ARG A 146 -5.03 3.23 3.56
N SER A 147 -5.71 4.22 4.16
CA SER A 147 -7.17 4.37 4.00
C SER A 147 -7.54 4.59 2.54
N LEU A 148 -6.79 5.46 1.83
CA LEU A 148 -7.02 5.72 0.42
C LEU A 148 -6.74 4.50 -0.46
N ASP A 149 -5.71 3.71 -0.14
CA ASP A 149 -5.41 2.45 -0.82
C ASP A 149 -6.53 1.43 -0.64
N LYS A 150 -7.01 1.22 0.59
CA LYS A 150 -8.15 0.35 0.89
C LYS A 150 -9.37 0.76 0.06
N ASP A 151 -9.69 2.05 0.02
CA ASP A 151 -10.81 2.58 -0.78
C ASP A 151 -10.61 2.38 -2.29
N ARG A 152 -9.40 2.63 -2.80
CA ARG A 152 -9.06 2.47 -4.23
C ARG A 152 -9.18 1.01 -4.65
N VAL A 153 -8.54 0.12 -3.91
CA VAL A 153 -8.50 -1.32 -4.21
C VAL A 153 -9.90 -1.92 -4.09
N THR A 154 -10.66 -1.57 -3.05
CA THR A 154 -12.05 -2.02 -2.89
C THR A 154 -12.93 -1.60 -4.07
N ARG A 155 -12.82 -0.34 -4.52
CA ARG A 155 -13.57 0.13 -5.71
C ARG A 155 -13.17 -0.60 -6.98
N CYS A 156 -11.87 -0.89 -7.16
CA CYS A 156 -11.36 -1.66 -8.28
C CYS A 156 -11.96 -3.08 -8.29
N LEU A 157 -11.91 -3.77 -7.15
CA LEU A 157 -12.47 -5.12 -6.99
C LEU A 157 -13.98 -5.14 -7.29
N LYS A 158 -14.75 -4.18 -6.76
CA LYS A 158 -16.19 -4.05 -7.03
C LYS A 158 -16.51 -3.91 -8.51
N ASP A 159 -15.74 -3.09 -9.23
CA ASP A 159 -15.93 -2.89 -10.66
C ASP A 159 -15.61 -4.16 -11.47
N ILE A 160 -14.50 -4.83 -11.15
CA ILE A 160 -14.11 -6.09 -11.81
C ILE A 160 -15.15 -7.18 -11.53
N ASN A 161 -15.52 -7.38 -10.26
CA ASN A 161 -16.55 -8.35 -9.84
C ASN A 161 -17.88 -8.08 -10.54
N GLY A 162 -18.30 -6.81 -10.62
CA GLY A 162 -19.50 -6.40 -11.32
C GLY A 162 -19.48 -6.78 -12.81
N ARG A 163 -18.35 -6.56 -13.50
CA ARG A 163 -18.18 -6.94 -14.91
C ARG A 163 -18.14 -8.46 -15.09
N MET A 164 -17.48 -9.19 -14.20
CA MET A 164 -17.43 -10.66 -14.24
C MET A 164 -18.81 -11.27 -14.00
N ALA A 165 -19.57 -10.77 -13.02
CA ALA A 165 -20.93 -11.23 -12.72
C ALA A 165 -21.90 -11.03 -13.90
N LYS A 166 -21.76 -9.92 -14.63
CA LYS A 166 -22.53 -9.64 -15.85
C LYS A 166 -22.04 -10.39 -17.10
N LYS A 167 -20.93 -11.14 -17.00
CA LYS A 167 -20.23 -11.77 -18.13
C LYS A 167 -19.77 -10.77 -19.20
N GLU A 168 -19.51 -9.53 -18.78
CA GLU A 168 -18.99 -8.44 -19.62
C GLU A 168 -17.45 -8.36 -19.57
N TYR A 169 -16.82 -9.18 -18.74
CA TYR A 169 -15.36 -9.25 -18.65
C TYR A 169 -14.76 -9.88 -19.91
N LEU A 170 -13.88 -9.12 -20.58
CA LEU A 170 -13.12 -9.57 -21.74
C LEU A 170 -11.63 -9.71 -21.36
N PRO A 171 -11.08 -10.95 -21.31
CA PRO A 171 -9.70 -11.19 -20.89
C PRO A 171 -8.63 -10.41 -21.68
N VAL A 172 -8.88 -10.12 -22.96
CA VAL A 172 -7.95 -9.38 -23.84
C VAL A 172 -7.72 -7.93 -23.37
N ASN A 173 -8.73 -7.32 -22.74
CA ASN A 173 -8.67 -5.91 -22.34
C ASN A 173 -8.57 -5.72 -20.81
N GLY A 174 -8.92 -6.75 -20.02
CA GLY A 174 -8.99 -6.66 -18.55
C GLY A 174 -7.86 -7.38 -17.79
N SER A 175 -6.98 -8.10 -18.49
CA SER A 175 -5.94 -8.92 -17.85
C SER A 175 -4.98 -8.10 -16.99
N ALA A 176 -4.58 -6.90 -17.45
CA ALA A 176 -3.68 -6.03 -16.70
C ALA A 176 -4.29 -5.58 -15.36
N GLU A 177 -5.59 -5.29 -15.33
CA GLU A 177 -6.28 -4.86 -14.10
C GLU A 177 -6.39 -6.00 -13.09
N VAL A 178 -6.79 -7.19 -13.56
CA VAL A 178 -6.88 -8.40 -12.73
C VAL A 178 -5.52 -8.76 -12.15
N VAL A 179 -4.48 -8.75 -12.98
CA VAL A 179 -3.11 -9.06 -12.54
C VAL A 179 -2.59 -8.00 -11.57
N SER A 180 -2.82 -6.71 -11.83
CA SER A 180 -2.36 -5.63 -10.95
C SER A 180 -3.01 -5.68 -9.58
N VAL A 181 -4.34 -5.82 -9.50
CA VAL A 181 -5.05 -5.86 -8.20
C VAL A 181 -4.74 -7.15 -7.42
N MET A 182 -4.58 -8.28 -8.12
CA MET A 182 -4.19 -9.53 -7.48
C MET A 182 -2.76 -9.45 -6.94
N TYR A 183 -1.82 -8.91 -7.71
CA TYR A 183 -0.46 -8.63 -7.25
C TYR A 183 -0.48 -7.75 -6.00
N GLU A 184 -1.21 -6.64 -6.05
CA GLU A 184 -1.25 -5.67 -4.97
C GLU A 184 -1.74 -6.29 -3.64
N VAL A 185 -2.89 -6.96 -3.66
CA VAL A 185 -3.47 -7.55 -2.45
C VAL A 185 -2.62 -8.72 -1.92
N LEU A 186 -2.05 -9.53 -2.81
CA LEU A 186 -1.23 -10.67 -2.39
C LEU A 186 0.18 -10.27 -1.93
N MET A 187 0.71 -9.14 -2.38
CA MET A 187 2.00 -8.61 -1.90
C MET A 187 1.84 -7.79 -0.61
N HIS A 188 0.70 -7.11 -0.44
CA HIS A 188 0.44 -6.21 0.69
C HIS A 188 -0.80 -6.65 1.50
N PRO A 189 -0.70 -7.74 2.29
CA PRO A 189 -1.84 -8.33 3.00
C PRO A 189 -2.47 -7.42 4.06
N ILE A 190 -1.81 -6.33 4.47
CA ILE A 190 -2.41 -5.30 5.34
C ILE A 190 -3.69 -4.68 4.75
N LEU A 191 -3.86 -4.75 3.42
CA LEU A 191 -5.10 -4.33 2.76
C LEU A 191 -6.30 -5.20 3.18
N LEU A 192 -6.07 -6.47 3.54
CA LEU A 192 -7.10 -7.41 3.96
C LEU A 192 -7.59 -7.19 5.40
N ASP A 193 -6.98 -6.26 6.15
CA ASP A 193 -7.53 -5.80 7.43
C ASP A 193 -8.83 -4.99 7.25
N ASP A 194 -9.10 -4.50 6.04
CA ASP A 194 -10.38 -3.90 5.70
C ASP A 194 -11.43 -4.95 5.32
N GLN A 195 -12.53 -5.00 6.07
CA GLN A 195 -13.56 -6.01 5.89
C GLN A 195 -14.29 -5.91 4.53
N SER A 196 -14.45 -4.69 3.99
CA SER A 196 -15.07 -4.52 2.67
C SER A 196 -14.15 -5.04 1.58
N LEU A 197 -12.85 -4.73 1.66
CA LEU A 197 -11.84 -5.23 0.72
C LEU A 197 -11.74 -6.75 0.81
N PHE A 198 -11.67 -7.31 2.01
CA PHE A 198 -11.65 -8.75 2.24
C PHE A 198 -12.82 -9.45 1.54
N THR A 199 -14.05 -8.95 1.72
CA THR A 199 -15.25 -9.56 1.13
C THR A 199 -15.25 -9.48 -0.40
N GLU A 200 -14.81 -8.36 -0.97
CA GLU A 200 -14.72 -8.19 -2.42
C GLU A 200 -13.59 -9.02 -3.02
N PHE A 201 -12.47 -9.15 -2.32
CA PHE A 201 -11.34 -9.96 -2.76
C PHE A 201 -11.68 -11.46 -2.75
N GLU A 202 -12.49 -11.92 -1.80
CA GLU A 202 -13.03 -13.28 -1.79
C GLU A 202 -13.77 -13.60 -3.09
N THR A 203 -14.72 -12.71 -3.42
CA THR A 203 -15.56 -12.83 -4.60
C THR A 203 -14.71 -12.77 -5.88
N PHE A 204 -13.70 -11.91 -5.88
CA PHE A 204 -12.77 -11.74 -6.98
C PHE A 204 -11.93 -13.01 -7.22
N ILE A 205 -11.27 -13.56 -6.21
CA ILE A 205 -10.46 -14.78 -6.37
C ILE A 205 -11.32 -15.94 -6.85
N GLU A 206 -12.53 -16.09 -6.30
CA GLU A 206 -13.47 -17.11 -6.76
C GLU A 206 -13.86 -16.90 -8.23
N ALA A 207 -14.19 -15.68 -8.63
CA ALA A 207 -14.60 -15.37 -10.00
C ALA A 207 -13.44 -15.58 -11.01
N VAL A 208 -12.24 -15.11 -10.67
CA VAL A 208 -11.06 -15.26 -11.53
C VAL A 208 -10.71 -16.73 -11.69
N ASP A 209 -10.68 -17.51 -10.60
CA ASP A 209 -10.34 -18.94 -10.64
C ASP A 209 -11.30 -19.77 -11.53
N ASN A 210 -12.56 -19.32 -11.64
CA ASN A 210 -13.55 -19.98 -12.49
C ASN A 210 -13.37 -19.67 -13.97
N ILE A 211 -12.77 -18.53 -14.30
CA ILE A 211 -12.52 -18.09 -15.67
C ILE A 211 -11.14 -18.57 -16.13
N HIS A 212 -10.16 -18.51 -15.22
CA HIS A 212 -8.76 -18.82 -15.43
C HIS A 212 -8.30 -19.72 -14.28
N GLU A 213 -7.71 -20.87 -14.55
CA GLU A 213 -7.07 -21.65 -13.49
C GLU A 213 -5.92 -20.83 -12.90
N LEU A 214 -6.09 -20.36 -11.66
CA LEU A 214 -5.11 -19.51 -11.01
C LEU A 214 -3.85 -20.31 -10.65
N ALA A 215 -2.71 -19.85 -11.14
CA ALA A 215 -1.39 -20.35 -10.81
C ALA A 215 -0.44 -19.16 -10.61
N LEU A 216 0.52 -19.32 -9.69
CA LEU A 216 1.60 -18.37 -9.47
C LEU A 216 2.89 -18.95 -10.04
N ASP A 217 3.75 -18.07 -10.56
CA ASP A 217 5.12 -18.46 -10.90
C ASP A 217 5.88 -18.78 -9.60
N GLY A 218 6.49 -19.96 -9.54
CA GLY A 218 7.14 -20.50 -8.33
C GLY A 218 8.38 -19.72 -7.87
N ASN A 219 8.83 -18.74 -8.66
CA ASN A 219 10.00 -17.93 -8.36
C ASN A 219 9.71 -16.72 -7.45
N GLN A 220 8.43 -16.38 -7.21
CA GLN A 220 8.05 -15.22 -6.41
C GLN A 220 7.21 -15.61 -5.19
N GLN A 221 7.52 -15.01 -4.04
CA GLN A 221 6.74 -15.17 -2.82
C GLN A 221 5.63 -14.11 -2.76
N PHE A 222 4.43 -14.55 -2.38
CA PHE A 222 3.25 -13.73 -2.24
C PHE A 222 2.67 -13.93 -0.82
N PRO A 223 3.06 -13.09 0.16
CA PRO A 223 2.66 -13.28 1.57
C PRO A 223 1.14 -13.40 1.78
N GLY A 224 0.35 -12.68 0.99
CA GLY A 224 -1.11 -12.72 1.04
C GLY A 224 -1.74 -14.04 0.56
N VAL A 225 -0.99 -14.96 -0.05
CA VAL A 225 -1.49 -16.32 -0.33
C VAL A 225 -1.93 -17.02 0.96
N TYR A 226 -1.22 -16.77 2.07
CA TYR A 226 -1.60 -17.34 3.37
C TYR A 226 -2.88 -16.71 3.93
N ALA A 227 -3.15 -15.45 3.60
CA ALA A 227 -4.40 -14.81 3.99
C ALA A 227 -5.62 -15.51 3.36
N LEU A 228 -5.45 -16.14 2.18
CA LEU A 228 -6.52 -16.87 1.49
C LEU A 228 -7.08 -18.05 2.30
N PHE A 229 -6.35 -18.59 3.28
CA PHE A 229 -6.84 -19.66 4.15
C PHE A 229 -7.95 -19.21 5.12
N PHE A 230 -8.08 -17.91 5.35
CA PHE A 230 -9.13 -17.34 6.21
C PHE A 230 -10.45 -17.07 5.46
N PHE A 231 -10.47 -17.28 4.15
CA PHE A 231 -11.65 -17.10 3.30
C PHE A 231 -12.56 -18.35 3.31
N LYS A 232 -13.69 -18.26 2.62
CA LYS A 232 -14.62 -19.37 2.39
C LYS A 232 -13.96 -20.55 1.70
N ARG A 233 -14.57 -21.73 1.91
CA ARG A 233 -14.10 -23.05 1.45
C ARG A 233 -13.57 -23.06 0.02
N ARG A 234 -14.21 -22.37 -0.92
CA ARG A 234 -13.82 -22.35 -2.34
C ARG A 234 -12.49 -21.63 -2.55
N VAL A 235 -12.31 -20.45 -1.97
CA VAL A 235 -11.05 -19.69 -2.03
C VAL A 235 -9.93 -20.42 -1.29
N ARG A 236 -10.24 -21.13 -0.20
CA ARG A 236 -9.23 -21.99 0.47
C ARG A 236 -8.69 -23.10 -0.44
N ALA A 237 -9.52 -23.68 -1.30
CA ALA A 237 -9.05 -24.64 -2.28
C ALA A 237 -8.08 -24.01 -3.29
N VAL A 238 -8.31 -22.74 -3.67
CA VAL A 238 -7.36 -21.95 -4.47
C VAL A 238 -6.07 -21.73 -3.67
N ALA A 239 -6.16 -21.34 -2.40
CA ALA A 239 -5.02 -21.14 -1.51
C ALA A 239 -4.12 -22.38 -1.44
N HIS A 240 -4.69 -23.57 -1.28
CA HIS A 240 -3.94 -24.82 -1.29
C HIS A 240 -3.16 -25.05 -2.59
N ARG A 241 -3.77 -24.76 -3.76
CA ARG A 241 -3.08 -24.89 -5.05
C ARG A 241 -1.96 -23.86 -5.20
N LEU A 242 -2.23 -22.61 -4.84
CA LEU A 242 -1.26 -21.52 -4.93
C LEU A 242 -0.07 -21.72 -3.98
N ALA A 243 -0.32 -22.11 -2.73
CA ALA A 243 0.73 -22.41 -1.76
C ALA A 243 1.61 -23.60 -2.18
N GLY A 244 1.01 -24.61 -2.83
CA GLY A 244 1.75 -25.73 -3.41
C GLY A 244 2.70 -25.30 -4.54
N ALA A 245 2.33 -24.29 -5.34
CA ALA A 245 3.12 -23.78 -6.46
C ALA A 245 4.29 -22.87 -6.04
N VAL A 246 4.16 -22.15 -4.92
CA VAL A 246 5.22 -21.27 -4.37
C VAL A 246 6.37 -22.07 -3.70
N GLY A 247 6.38 -23.40 -3.85
CA GLY A 247 7.48 -24.28 -3.43
C GLY A 247 7.69 -24.38 -1.92
N ASN A 248 6.83 -23.71 -1.13
CA ASN A 248 6.95 -23.59 0.30
C ASN A 248 5.55 -23.53 0.93
N LEU A 249 4.99 -24.68 1.27
CA LEU A 249 4.36 -24.80 2.60
C LEU A 249 5.48 -24.83 3.64
N ARG A 250 6.24 -23.74 3.73
CA ARG A 250 7.07 -23.41 4.88
C ARG A 250 6.43 -22.17 5.47
N LEU A 251 5.73 -22.36 6.59
CA LEU A 251 5.62 -21.34 7.64
C LEU A 251 7.05 -20.88 7.97
N GLY A 252 7.60 -19.94 7.20
CA GLY A 252 9.04 -19.65 7.15
C GLY A 252 9.64 -18.99 8.39
N CYS A 253 8.89 -18.85 9.47
CA CYS A 253 9.39 -18.47 10.79
C CYS A 253 9.33 -19.60 11.82
N MET A 254 8.81 -20.78 11.47
CA MET A 254 8.69 -21.93 12.38
C MET A 254 8.96 -23.23 11.62
N ASP A 255 9.96 -24.00 12.06
CA ASP A 255 10.34 -25.28 11.45
C ASP A 255 9.12 -26.22 11.22
N PRO A 256 9.02 -26.95 10.10
CA PRO A 256 7.89 -27.86 9.84
C PRO A 256 7.63 -28.91 10.94
N PRO A 257 8.67 -29.51 11.57
CA PRO A 257 8.47 -30.31 12.78
C PRO A 257 8.01 -29.50 13.99
N ALA A 258 8.27 -28.19 14.09
CA ALA A 258 7.80 -27.37 15.21
C ALA A 258 6.31 -26.97 15.09
N ILE A 259 5.73 -27.00 13.89
CA ILE A 259 4.28 -26.83 13.71
C ILE A 259 3.58 -28.18 13.85
N GLU A 260 4.16 -29.25 13.30
CA GLU A 260 3.67 -30.63 13.46
C GLU A 260 3.81 -31.15 14.92
N GLU A 261 4.95 -30.98 15.57
CA GLU A 261 5.20 -31.40 16.97
C GLU A 261 4.84 -30.30 18.01
N GLY A 262 4.82 -29.01 17.66
CA GLY A 262 4.63 -27.92 18.63
C GLY A 262 3.22 -27.31 18.69
N ILE A 263 2.51 -27.17 17.57
CA ILE A 263 1.13 -26.63 17.54
C ILE A 263 0.12 -27.75 17.24
N LEU A 264 0.44 -28.64 16.29
CA LEU A 264 -0.41 -29.74 15.86
C LEU A 264 -0.40 -30.93 16.84
N GLU A 265 0.71 -31.28 17.49
CA GLU A 265 0.74 -32.34 18.53
C GLU A 265 0.33 -31.85 19.92
N CYS A 266 0.64 -30.59 20.28
CA CYS A 266 0.28 -30.06 21.60
C CYS A 266 -1.19 -29.63 21.69
N TYR A 267 -1.80 -29.22 20.57
CA TYR A 267 -3.20 -28.76 20.54
C TYR A 267 -3.99 -29.25 19.29
N PRO A 268 -3.96 -30.56 18.97
CA PRO A 268 -4.64 -31.11 17.79
C PRO A 268 -6.15 -30.85 17.84
N ILE A 269 -6.72 -30.89 19.04
CA ILE A 269 -8.14 -30.61 19.29
C ILE A 269 -8.46 -29.13 19.01
N PHE A 270 -7.56 -28.20 19.26
CA PHE A 270 -7.82 -26.76 19.11
C PHE A 270 -7.79 -26.33 17.65
N LEU A 271 -6.86 -26.88 16.86
CA LEU A 271 -6.82 -26.63 15.42
C LEU A 271 -7.94 -27.39 14.70
N ASP A 272 -8.29 -28.60 15.13
CA ASP A 272 -9.45 -29.32 14.60
C ASP A 272 -10.76 -28.61 14.98
N ILE A 273 -10.86 -28.01 16.17
CA ILE A 273 -11.97 -27.12 16.56
C ILE A 273 -11.97 -25.86 15.71
N VAL A 274 -10.85 -25.16 15.51
CA VAL A 274 -10.81 -23.97 14.66
C VAL A 274 -11.17 -24.35 13.24
N LEU A 275 -10.48 -25.31 12.62
CA LEU A 275 -10.68 -25.72 11.23
C LEU A 275 -12.05 -26.34 10.97
N ASN A 276 -12.60 -27.15 11.89
CA ASN A 276 -13.94 -27.74 11.76
C ASN A 276 -15.08 -26.81 12.24
N GLN A 277 -14.81 -25.81 13.08
CA GLN A 277 -15.81 -24.81 13.47
C GLN A 277 -15.79 -23.52 12.63
N ILE A 278 -14.88 -23.36 11.65
CA ILE A 278 -14.98 -22.26 10.65
C ILE A 278 -16.31 -22.31 9.84
N SER A 279 -17.13 -23.35 9.98
CA SER A 279 -18.46 -23.38 9.37
C SER A 279 -19.58 -22.75 10.20
N SER A 280 -19.34 -22.36 11.46
CA SER A 280 -20.35 -21.73 12.31
C SER A 280 -19.87 -20.37 12.84
N ASP A 281 -20.66 -19.33 12.60
CA ASP A 281 -20.59 -18.04 13.32
C ASP A 281 -20.95 -18.27 14.79
N SER A 282 -20.09 -18.98 15.51
CA SER A 282 -20.27 -19.28 16.91
C SER A 282 -19.30 -18.44 17.75
N PRO A 283 -19.69 -18.06 18.98
CA PRO A 283 -18.80 -17.40 19.93
C PRO A 283 -17.50 -18.19 20.18
N VAL A 284 -17.51 -19.50 19.92
CA VAL A 284 -16.35 -20.39 20.09
C VAL A 284 -15.28 -20.09 19.03
N PHE A 285 -15.65 -19.77 17.79
CA PHE A 285 -14.70 -19.41 16.74
C PHE A 285 -13.99 -18.08 17.03
N SER A 286 -14.75 -17.03 17.40
CA SER A 286 -14.17 -15.73 17.74
C SER A 286 -13.24 -15.82 18.96
N ASN A 287 -13.59 -16.64 19.95
CA ASN A 287 -12.73 -16.87 21.11
C ASN A 287 -11.46 -17.65 20.71
N ALA A 288 -11.55 -18.65 19.84
CA ALA A 288 -10.39 -19.42 19.41
C ALA A 288 -9.39 -18.59 18.58
N VAL A 289 -9.88 -17.69 17.73
CA VAL A 289 -9.03 -16.75 16.98
C VAL A 289 -8.39 -15.71 17.91
N SER A 290 -9.13 -15.16 18.88
CA SER A 290 -8.55 -14.26 19.89
C SER A 290 -7.50 -14.97 20.75
N CYS A 291 -7.74 -16.22 21.15
CA CYS A 291 -6.76 -17.02 21.89
C CYS A 291 -5.50 -17.28 21.07
N LEU A 292 -5.61 -17.57 19.77
CA LEU A 292 -4.46 -17.71 18.86
C LEU A 292 -3.67 -16.41 18.75
N LYS A 293 -4.35 -15.26 18.59
CA LYS A 293 -3.69 -13.94 18.58
C LYS A 293 -2.91 -13.68 19.87
N THR A 294 -3.53 -13.89 21.04
CA THR A 294 -2.85 -13.71 22.33
C THR A 294 -1.70 -14.69 22.57
N LEU A 295 -1.79 -15.91 22.02
CA LEU A 295 -0.70 -16.90 22.09
C LEU A 295 0.51 -16.48 21.25
N PHE A 296 0.28 -15.95 20.05
CA PHE A 296 1.34 -15.42 19.20
C PHE A 296 1.94 -14.11 19.72
N GLU A 297 1.19 -13.30 20.48
CA GLU A 297 1.72 -12.10 21.14
C GLU A 297 2.64 -12.40 22.34
N LYS A 298 2.63 -13.64 22.85
CA LYS A 298 3.41 -14.05 24.03
C LYS A 298 4.63 -14.93 23.71
N LEU A 299 4.83 -15.29 22.45
CA LEU A 299 6.01 -15.99 21.93
C LEU A 299 6.97 -14.99 21.30
#